data_AF-A0A537DM38-F1
#
_entry.id   AF-A0A537DM38-F1
#
_cell.length_a   1.000
_cell.length_b   1.000
_cell.length_c   1.000
_cell.angle_alpha   90.00
_cell.angle_beta   90.00
_cell.angle_gamma   90.00
#
_symmetry.space_group_name_H-M   'P 1'
#
loop_
_entity.id
_entity.type
_entity.pdbx_description
1 polymer ?
#
loop_
_entity_poly.entity_id
_entity_poly.type
_entity_poly.pdbx_seq_one_letter_code
_entity_poly.pdbx_strand_id
1 'polypeptide(L)'
;MPTSIRYLPVLLALAALPVCAQTVRVYVTNSAGDSIHVIDPATNKVVQVINGVEAAHGIDFSPDGQRVYVSNEADSTLEVIDRASGKTMTKIRLSGHPNNISATKDGGRVVVGIAEDPGALDVIDTRALKLARTIPVNGRLHNVYVTPDNKYVVTGSIRSKVLTVIDLRTDQIAWELKLDEGVRPMTMEVNADGSTRRIFAQLSNFNGFAVVDFAARREVARVKLPDEPGGFGVIERRTDAPSHGIGVAPDGKTLWVTSITANGVFAYSLPELKLLGFVALPELRLPGRQPISAVPNWVTFTPDSRLLYISNAAARSVSAIDTRTLKSVATIPVGEVPKRINTLVLP
;
A
#
# COMPACT_ATOMS: atom_id res chain seq x y z
N MET A 1 -59.85 -26.22 -47.04
CA MET A 1 -59.98 -25.31 -45.88
C MET A 1 -58.71 -25.46 -45.05
N PRO A 2 -57.83 -24.43 -44.97
CA PRO A 2 -56.58 -24.54 -44.22
C PRO A 2 -56.77 -24.08 -42.77
N THR A 3 -56.28 -24.86 -41.81
CA THR A 3 -56.16 -24.48 -40.40
C THR A 3 -54.76 -23.93 -40.14
N SER A 4 -54.69 -22.65 -39.78
CA SER A 4 -53.46 -21.92 -39.44
C SER A 4 -52.95 -22.31 -38.06
N ILE A 5 -51.71 -22.79 -37.96
CA ILE A 5 -50.97 -22.93 -36.70
C ILE A 5 -50.30 -21.58 -36.37
N ARG A 6 -50.66 -20.97 -35.24
CA ARG A 6 -50.00 -19.77 -34.71
C ARG A 6 -48.81 -20.20 -33.85
N TYR A 7 -47.61 -19.76 -34.20
CA TYR A 7 -46.43 -19.82 -33.34
C TYR A 7 -46.49 -18.68 -32.32
N LEU A 8 -46.45 -19.00 -31.03
CA LEU A 8 -46.29 -18.02 -29.95
C LEU A 8 -44.79 -17.94 -29.61
N PRO A 9 -44.13 -16.77 -29.68
CA PRO A 9 -42.73 -16.68 -29.26
C PRO A 9 -42.69 -16.70 -27.73
N VAL A 10 -41.96 -17.65 -27.15
CA VAL A 10 -41.59 -17.63 -25.74
C VAL A 10 -40.45 -16.61 -25.59
N LEU A 11 -40.77 -15.43 -25.05
CA LEU A 11 -39.74 -14.51 -24.56
C LEU A 11 -39.10 -15.12 -23.31
N LEU A 12 -37.84 -15.58 -23.43
CA LEU A 12 -37.00 -15.79 -22.25
C LEU A 12 -36.62 -14.41 -21.70
N ALA A 13 -37.23 -14.02 -20.58
CA ALA A 13 -36.74 -12.93 -19.76
C ALA A 13 -35.47 -13.41 -19.05
N LEU A 14 -34.28 -12.97 -19.50
CA LEU A 14 -33.08 -13.03 -18.68
C LEU A 14 -33.28 -12.06 -17.51
N ALA A 15 -33.60 -12.58 -16.34
CA ALA A 15 -33.49 -11.82 -15.10
C ALA A 15 -32.00 -11.54 -14.87
N ALA A 16 -31.60 -10.26 -14.98
CA ALA A 16 -30.28 -9.82 -14.55
C ALA A 16 -30.17 -10.07 -13.03
N LEU A 17 -29.32 -11.01 -12.63
CA LEU A 17 -28.98 -11.18 -11.23
C LEU A 17 -28.32 -9.88 -10.73
N PRO A 18 -28.70 -9.35 -9.57
CA PRO A 18 -28.01 -8.20 -9.00
C PRO A 18 -26.56 -8.61 -8.75
N VAL A 19 -25.63 -7.93 -9.40
CA VAL A 19 -24.23 -7.96 -9.00
C VAL A 19 -24.20 -7.49 -7.55
N CYS A 20 -23.97 -8.40 -6.60
CA CYS A 20 -23.71 -8.01 -5.22
C CYS A 20 -22.56 -7.01 -5.27
N ALA A 21 -22.81 -5.76 -4.88
CA ALA A 21 -21.76 -4.78 -4.75
C ALA A 21 -20.76 -5.31 -3.71
N GLN A 22 -19.52 -5.57 -4.14
CA GLN A 22 -18.46 -6.01 -3.24
C GLN A 22 -18.31 -5.01 -2.10
N THR A 23 -18.18 -5.50 -0.88
CA THR A 23 -17.97 -4.62 0.27
C THR A 23 -16.49 -4.26 0.34
N VAL A 24 -16.19 -2.97 0.21
CA VAL A 24 -14.82 -2.44 0.29
C VAL A 24 -14.57 -1.85 1.68
N ARG A 25 -13.36 -2.08 2.22
CA ARG A 25 -12.92 -1.52 3.49
C ARG A 25 -11.47 -1.03 3.37
N VAL A 26 -11.19 0.15 3.89
CA VAL A 26 -9.83 0.72 3.93
C VAL A 26 -9.33 0.63 5.36
N TYR A 27 -8.23 -0.10 5.58
CA TYR A 27 -7.63 -0.24 6.91
C TYR A 27 -6.40 0.64 7.01
N VAL A 28 -6.22 1.32 8.15
CA VAL A 28 -5.03 2.12 8.45
C VAL A 28 -4.47 1.78 9.83
N THR A 29 -3.18 1.49 9.90
CA THR A 29 -2.45 1.25 11.15
C THR A 29 -2.06 2.58 11.80
N ASN A 30 -2.27 2.73 13.10
CA ASN A 30 -1.90 3.93 13.86
C ASN A 30 -0.67 3.62 14.73
N SER A 31 0.53 3.84 14.18
CA SER A 31 1.75 3.20 14.70
C SER A 31 2.31 3.80 15.99
N ALA A 32 1.83 4.97 16.41
CA ALA A 32 2.20 5.54 17.71
C ALA A 32 1.14 5.28 18.80
N GLY A 33 0.16 4.43 18.49
CA GLY A 33 -0.80 3.87 19.44
C GLY A 33 -0.89 2.35 19.27
N ASP A 34 -2.07 1.81 19.56
CA ASP A 34 -2.36 0.37 19.59
C ASP A 34 -3.57 -0.03 18.72
N SER A 35 -4.00 0.89 17.83
CA SER A 35 -5.25 0.76 17.09
C SER A 35 -5.08 0.74 15.58
N ILE A 36 -6.06 0.12 14.92
CA ILE A 36 -6.23 0.09 13.47
C ILE A 36 -7.66 0.57 13.20
N HIS A 37 -7.80 1.57 12.33
CA HIS A 37 -9.12 2.06 11.94
C HIS A 37 -9.53 1.49 10.59
N VAL A 38 -10.80 1.10 10.50
CA VAL A 38 -11.41 0.58 9.28
C VAL A 38 -12.41 1.59 8.76
N ILE A 39 -12.21 2.06 7.54
CA ILE A 39 -13.00 3.10 6.88
C ILE A 39 -13.89 2.45 5.82
N ASP A 40 -15.16 2.83 5.78
CA ASP A 40 -16.05 2.51 4.67
C ASP A 40 -15.96 3.60 3.60
N PRO A 41 -15.47 3.29 2.38
CA PRO A 41 -15.28 4.29 1.34
C PRO A 41 -16.59 4.86 0.75
N ALA A 42 -17.73 4.18 0.92
CA ALA A 42 -19.01 4.72 0.49
C ALA A 42 -19.49 5.89 1.37
N THR A 43 -19.04 5.93 2.63
CA THR A 43 -19.45 6.98 3.59
C THR A 43 -18.30 7.84 4.08
N ASN A 44 -17.05 7.44 3.84
CA ASN A 44 -15.84 8.04 4.42
C ASN A 44 -15.90 8.14 5.96
N LYS A 45 -16.42 7.10 6.60
CA LYS A 45 -16.50 7.00 8.06
C LYS A 45 -15.74 5.79 8.57
N VAL A 46 -15.16 5.92 9.76
CA VAL A 46 -14.64 4.77 10.51
C VAL A 46 -15.82 3.90 10.94
N VAL A 47 -15.82 2.63 10.55
CA VAL A 47 -16.88 1.65 10.81
C VAL A 47 -16.44 0.53 11.76
N GLN A 48 -15.15 0.42 12.05
CA GLN A 48 -14.60 -0.52 13.03
C GLN A 48 -13.27 0.02 13.55
N VAL A 49 -12.98 -0.26 14.82
CA VAL A 49 -11.69 -0.03 15.47
C VAL A 49 -11.19 -1.36 16.02
N ILE A 50 -10.00 -1.77 15.61
CA ILE A 50 -9.29 -2.94 16.12
C ILE A 50 -8.23 -2.41 17.08
N ASN A 51 -8.18 -2.93 18.32
CA ASN A 51 -7.25 -2.47 19.36
C ASN A 51 -6.33 -3.62 19.81
N GLY A 52 -5.27 -3.27 20.56
CA GLY A 52 -4.36 -4.24 21.17
C GLY A 52 -3.19 -4.66 20.28
N VAL A 53 -2.90 -3.93 19.20
CA VAL A 53 -1.69 -4.11 18.40
C VAL A 53 -0.79 -2.89 18.59
N GLU A 54 0.02 -2.91 19.64
CA GLU A 54 0.97 -1.86 19.94
C GLU A 54 1.97 -1.67 18.80
N ALA A 55 2.21 -0.42 18.41
CA ALA A 55 3.11 -0.09 17.31
C ALA A 55 2.81 -0.86 16.01
N ALA A 56 1.52 -1.04 15.68
CA ALA A 56 1.09 -1.61 14.42
C ALA A 56 1.73 -0.88 13.23
N HIS A 57 2.42 -1.62 12.35
CA HIS A 57 3.08 -1.05 11.19
C HIS A 57 2.45 -1.54 9.88
N GLY A 58 2.86 -2.72 9.38
CA GLY A 58 2.37 -3.35 8.15
C GLY A 58 0.95 -3.90 8.29
N ILE A 59 0.17 -3.88 7.21
CA ILE A 59 -1.16 -4.48 7.17
C ILE A 59 -1.48 -5.09 5.80
N ASP A 60 -2.00 -6.31 5.79
CA ASP A 60 -2.48 -7.02 4.60
C ASP A 60 -3.52 -8.08 4.99
N PHE A 61 -4.10 -8.78 4.03
CA PHE A 61 -5.29 -9.60 4.24
C PHE A 61 -5.17 -11.00 3.64
N SER A 62 -5.94 -11.95 4.17
CA SER A 62 -6.19 -13.21 3.47
C SER A 62 -7.10 -12.97 2.25
N PRO A 63 -6.94 -13.72 1.14
CA PRO A 63 -7.75 -13.52 -0.07
C PRO A 63 -9.26 -13.72 0.13
N ASP A 64 -9.65 -14.53 1.11
CA ASP A 64 -11.06 -14.74 1.51
C ASP A 64 -11.62 -13.61 2.40
N GLY A 65 -10.79 -12.62 2.74
CA GLY A 65 -11.15 -11.50 3.60
C GLY A 65 -11.50 -11.88 5.04
N GLN A 66 -11.15 -13.08 5.51
CA GLN A 66 -11.45 -13.51 6.88
C GLN A 66 -10.40 -13.05 7.89
N ARG A 67 -9.15 -12.87 7.45
CA ARG A 67 -8.02 -12.53 8.33
C ARG A 67 -7.38 -11.21 7.94
N VAL A 68 -7.04 -10.43 8.95
CA VAL A 68 -6.15 -9.27 8.85
C VAL A 68 -4.82 -9.66 9.46
N TYR A 69 -3.74 -9.46 8.70
CA TYR A 69 -2.37 -9.65 9.14
C TYR A 69 -1.76 -8.31 9.47
N VAL A 70 -1.10 -8.19 10.63
CA VAL A 70 -0.50 -6.92 11.07
C VAL A 70 0.86 -7.18 11.70
N SER A 71 1.90 -6.51 11.21
CA SER A 71 3.18 -6.56 11.92
C SER A 71 3.15 -5.64 13.15
N ASN A 72 3.57 -6.20 14.27
CA ASN A 72 3.67 -5.52 15.55
C ASN A 72 5.16 -5.30 15.87
N GLU A 73 5.58 -4.03 15.81
CA GLU A 73 6.97 -3.65 16.05
C GLU A 73 7.39 -3.83 17.50
N ALA A 74 6.49 -3.59 18.46
CA ALA A 74 6.79 -3.66 19.89
C ALA A 74 7.07 -5.09 20.33
N ASP A 75 6.25 -6.05 19.87
CA ASP A 75 6.34 -7.46 20.27
C ASP A 75 7.24 -8.30 19.33
N SER A 76 7.65 -7.75 18.18
CA SER A 76 8.31 -8.50 17.11
C SER A 76 7.48 -9.72 16.64
N THR A 77 6.19 -9.49 16.39
CA THR A 77 5.23 -10.51 15.97
C THR A 77 4.49 -10.13 14.68
N LEU A 78 3.94 -11.14 14.01
CA LEU A 78 2.82 -10.96 13.09
C LEU A 78 1.53 -11.34 13.83
N GLU A 79 0.67 -10.36 14.05
CA GLU A 79 -0.67 -10.55 14.57
C GLU A 79 -1.58 -11.08 13.47
N VAL A 80 -2.36 -12.11 13.78
CA VAL A 80 -3.40 -12.66 12.90
C VAL A 80 -4.73 -12.38 13.57
N ILE A 81 -5.56 -11.56 12.92
CA ILE A 81 -6.78 -11.00 13.51
C ILE A 81 -7.98 -11.50 12.71
N ASP A 82 -9.02 -11.94 13.42
CA ASP A 82 -10.32 -12.23 12.81
C ASP A 82 -10.94 -10.91 12.35
N ARG A 83 -11.15 -10.74 11.04
CA ARG A 83 -11.60 -9.45 10.49
C ARG A 83 -12.95 -9.03 11.07
N ALA A 84 -13.89 -9.96 11.19
CA ALA A 84 -15.27 -9.64 11.52
C ALA A 84 -15.40 -9.13 12.97
N SER A 85 -14.78 -9.83 13.92
CA SER A 85 -14.80 -9.47 15.34
C SER A 85 -13.73 -8.46 15.73
N GLY A 86 -12.66 -8.33 14.94
CA GLY A 86 -11.49 -7.51 15.26
C GLY A 86 -10.61 -8.10 16.38
N LYS A 87 -10.77 -9.38 16.73
CA LYS A 87 -10.01 -10.02 17.80
C LYS A 87 -8.76 -10.72 17.26
N THR A 88 -7.63 -10.56 17.93
CA THR A 88 -6.42 -11.35 17.67
C THR A 88 -6.71 -12.83 17.88
N MET A 89 -6.48 -13.63 16.84
CA MET A 89 -6.56 -15.09 16.86
C MET A 89 -5.25 -15.69 17.38
N THR A 90 -4.12 -15.17 16.92
CA THR A 90 -2.78 -15.62 17.33
C THR A 90 -1.71 -14.56 17.05
N LYS A 91 -0.58 -14.67 17.75
CA LYS A 91 0.64 -13.89 17.53
C LYS A 91 1.75 -14.82 17.08
N ILE A 92 2.29 -14.59 15.89
CA ILE A 92 3.39 -15.40 15.34
C ILE A 92 4.70 -14.67 15.63
N ARG A 93 5.59 -15.27 16.42
CA ARG A 93 6.92 -14.70 16.68
C ARG A 93 7.75 -14.65 15.40
N LEU A 94 8.31 -13.49 15.11
CA LEU A 94 9.19 -13.25 13.96
C LEU A 94 10.66 -13.42 14.35
N SER A 95 11.58 -13.34 13.39
CA SER A 95 13.02 -13.46 13.63
C SER A 95 13.66 -12.18 14.20
N GLY A 96 13.03 -11.02 14.05
CA GLY A 96 13.52 -9.73 14.56
C GLY A 96 12.49 -8.62 14.44
N HIS A 97 12.91 -7.35 14.59
CA HIS A 97 12.05 -6.16 14.50
C HIS A 97 11.37 -6.06 13.12
N PRO A 98 10.04 -6.18 12.99
CA PRO A 98 9.37 -6.15 11.69
C PRO A 98 9.14 -4.73 11.17
N ASN A 99 8.82 -4.61 9.88
CA ASN A 99 8.31 -3.38 9.27
C ASN A 99 7.13 -3.74 8.35
N ASN A 100 7.23 -3.55 7.03
CA ASN A 100 6.12 -3.86 6.12
C ASN A 100 5.88 -5.37 5.99
N ILE A 101 4.66 -5.72 5.58
CA ILE A 101 4.27 -7.08 5.22
C ILE A 101 3.63 -7.12 3.83
N SER A 102 3.55 -8.29 3.23
CA SER A 102 2.74 -8.52 2.03
C SER A 102 2.26 -9.98 1.97
N ALA A 103 0.97 -10.18 1.72
CA ALA A 103 0.37 -11.50 1.52
C ALA A 103 0.52 -11.93 0.05
N THR A 104 0.79 -13.21 -0.17
CA THR A 104 0.74 -13.79 -1.51
C THR A 104 -0.71 -13.85 -2.00
N LYS A 105 -0.92 -13.68 -3.29
CA LYS A 105 -2.25 -13.63 -3.91
C LYS A 105 -3.00 -14.96 -3.83
N ASP A 106 -2.26 -16.06 -3.75
CA ASP A 106 -2.81 -17.40 -3.47
C ASP A 106 -3.16 -17.61 -1.98
N GLY A 107 -2.83 -16.65 -1.11
CA GLY A 107 -3.09 -16.67 0.32
C GLY A 107 -2.24 -17.66 1.11
N GLY A 108 -1.30 -18.37 0.48
CA GLY A 108 -0.51 -19.41 1.13
C GLY A 108 0.59 -18.87 2.05
N ARG A 109 1.02 -17.63 1.85
CA ARG A 109 2.11 -17.02 2.60
C ARG A 109 1.83 -15.56 2.94
N VAL A 110 2.38 -15.11 4.07
CA VAL A 110 2.62 -13.69 4.34
C VAL A 110 4.12 -13.51 4.50
N VAL A 111 4.69 -12.55 3.78
CA VAL A 111 6.10 -12.19 3.93
C VAL A 111 6.24 -10.92 4.76
N VAL A 112 7.23 -10.88 5.65
CA VAL A 112 7.46 -9.80 6.61
C VAL A 112 8.90 -9.32 6.48
N GLY A 113 9.08 -8.01 6.26
CA GLY A 113 10.40 -7.42 6.21
C GLY A 113 10.96 -7.19 7.61
N ILE A 114 12.16 -7.68 7.88
CA ILE A 114 12.86 -7.49 9.14
C ILE A 114 13.79 -6.27 9.02
N ALA A 115 13.47 -5.25 9.81
CA ALA A 115 14.14 -3.96 9.86
C ALA A 115 15.21 -3.90 10.94
N GLU A 116 15.91 -5.00 11.18
CA GLU A 116 17.00 -5.17 12.14
C GLU A 116 18.22 -5.78 11.45
N ASP A 117 19.44 -5.38 11.84
CA ASP A 117 20.67 -5.90 11.22
C ASP A 117 20.81 -7.40 11.59
N PRO A 118 21.20 -8.30 10.66
CA PRO A 118 21.72 -8.04 9.31
C PRO A 118 20.63 -7.76 8.24
N GLY A 119 19.36 -8.00 8.56
CA GLY A 119 18.22 -7.88 7.64
C GLY A 119 17.78 -9.25 7.12
N ALA A 120 16.47 -9.47 7.08
CA ALA A 120 15.88 -10.69 6.57
C ALA A 120 14.46 -10.48 6.03
N LEU A 121 13.99 -11.42 5.20
CA LEU A 121 12.59 -11.62 4.87
C LEU A 121 12.07 -12.85 5.61
N ASP A 122 11.16 -12.65 6.56
CA ASP A 122 10.43 -13.73 7.18
C ASP A 122 9.28 -14.18 6.28
N VAL A 123 9.08 -15.49 6.17
CA VAL A 123 8.02 -16.12 5.38
C VAL A 123 7.13 -16.92 6.33
N ILE A 124 5.88 -16.49 6.45
CA ILE A 124 4.87 -17.10 7.30
C ILE A 124 3.99 -18.03 6.47
N ASP A 125 3.78 -19.25 6.95
CA ASP A 125 2.75 -20.16 6.43
C ASP A 125 1.41 -19.79 7.05
N THR A 126 0.45 -19.38 6.22
CA THR A 126 -0.86 -18.89 6.67
C THR A 126 -1.84 -20.00 7.05
N ARG A 127 -1.61 -21.23 6.61
CA ARG A 127 -2.43 -22.38 6.98
C ARG A 127 -2.00 -22.91 8.34
N ALA A 128 -0.69 -23.07 8.52
CA ALA A 128 -0.10 -23.51 9.77
C ALA A 128 0.01 -22.39 10.82
N LEU A 129 -0.14 -21.13 10.41
CA LEU A 129 0.01 -19.93 11.26
C LEU A 129 1.33 -19.92 12.03
N LYS A 130 2.44 -20.11 11.31
CA LYS A 130 3.79 -20.14 11.88
C LYS A 130 4.84 -19.59 10.92
N LEU A 131 5.95 -19.12 11.49
CA LEU A 131 7.16 -18.80 10.75
C LEU A 131 7.69 -20.08 10.07
N ALA A 132 7.75 -20.08 8.74
CA ALA A 132 8.18 -21.22 7.95
C ALA A 132 9.66 -21.10 7.56
N ARG A 133 10.11 -19.89 7.17
CA ARG A 133 11.49 -19.60 6.77
C ARG A 133 11.86 -18.16 7.10
N THR A 134 13.16 -17.93 7.27
CA THR A 134 13.79 -16.60 7.31
C THR A 134 14.87 -16.57 6.24
N ILE A 135 14.75 -15.66 5.28
CA ILE A 135 15.66 -15.51 4.15
C ILE A 135 16.59 -14.33 4.45
N PRO A 136 17.90 -14.53 4.65
CA PRO A 136 18.84 -13.43 4.81
C PRO A 136 18.88 -12.55 3.56
N VAL A 137 18.97 -11.23 3.76
CA VAL A 137 19.06 -10.25 2.67
C VAL A 137 20.13 -9.22 2.98
N ASN A 138 20.49 -8.40 1.99
CA ASN A 138 21.48 -7.35 2.16
C ASN A 138 20.90 -6.12 2.86
N GLY A 139 20.87 -6.16 4.20
CA GLY A 139 20.53 -5.03 5.05
C GLY A 139 19.08 -4.98 5.50
N ARG A 140 18.83 -4.15 6.52
CA ARG A 140 17.51 -3.92 7.14
C ARG A 140 16.45 -3.58 6.09
N LEU A 141 15.35 -4.31 6.09
CA LEU A 141 14.25 -4.07 5.16
C LEU A 141 13.34 -2.96 5.65
N HIS A 142 13.02 -2.02 4.77
CA HIS A 142 12.06 -0.95 5.03
C HIS A 142 10.70 -1.23 4.38
N ASN A 143 10.68 -1.91 3.24
CA ASN A 143 9.46 -2.32 2.56
C ASN A 143 9.61 -3.70 1.92
N VAL A 144 8.49 -4.40 1.77
CA VAL A 144 8.37 -5.67 1.05
C VAL A 144 7.06 -5.66 0.26
N TYR A 145 7.05 -6.16 -0.97
CA TYR A 145 5.88 -6.22 -1.83
C TYR A 145 5.90 -7.50 -2.65
N VAL A 146 4.81 -8.26 -2.66
CA VAL A 146 4.63 -9.36 -3.62
C VAL A 146 4.31 -8.79 -5.00
N THR A 147 4.95 -9.30 -6.04
CA THR A 147 4.69 -8.87 -7.42
C THR A 147 3.26 -9.19 -7.86
N PRO A 148 2.67 -8.42 -8.79
CA PRO A 148 1.28 -8.64 -9.23
C PRO A 148 1.00 -10.05 -9.78
N ASP A 149 1.99 -10.68 -10.41
CA ASP A 149 1.93 -12.07 -10.91
C ASP A 149 2.20 -13.15 -9.83
N ASN A 150 2.38 -12.75 -8.57
CA ASN A 150 2.65 -13.62 -7.42
C ASN A 150 3.93 -14.47 -7.53
N LYS A 151 4.90 -14.07 -8.36
CA LYS A 151 6.13 -14.84 -8.59
C LYS A 151 7.31 -14.41 -7.72
N TYR A 152 7.37 -13.13 -7.35
CA TYR A 152 8.50 -12.58 -6.61
C TYR A 152 8.05 -11.74 -5.41
N VAL A 153 8.98 -11.53 -4.49
CA VAL A 153 8.94 -10.45 -3.51
C VAL A 153 9.98 -9.42 -3.89
N VAL A 154 9.61 -8.15 -3.89
CA VAL A 154 10.52 -7.02 -4.07
C VAL A 154 10.66 -6.31 -2.72
N THR A 155 11.90 -6.20 -2.24
CA THR A 155 12.21 -5.56 -0.96
C THR A 155 13.17 -4.40 -1.15
N GLY A 156 13.12 -3.42 -0.25
CA GLY A 156 14.02 -2.27 -0.28
C GLY A 156 14.66 -1.99 1.07
N SER A 157 15.95 -1.68 1.07
CA SER A 157 16.67 -1.21 2.25
C SER A 157 17.08 0.26 2.12
N ILE A 158 16.80 1.05 3.15
CA ILE A 158 17.25 2.44 3.25
C ILE A 158 18.77 2.50 3.44
N ARG A 159 19.30 1.70 4.39
CA ARG A 159 20.70 1.79 4.82
C ARG A 159 21.66 1.21 3.79
N SER A 160 21.36 0.01 3.29
CA SER A 160 22.21 -0.62 2.28
C SER A 160 21.93 -0.10 0.88
N LYS A 161 20.85 0.66 0.65
CA LYS A 161 20.47 1.21 -0.68
C LYS A 161 20.26 0.11 -1.73
N VAL A 162 19.87 -1.09 -1.28
CA VAL A 162 19.65 -2.25 -2.15
C VAL A 162 18.17 -2.50 -2.30
N LEU A 163 17.73 -2.70 -3.54
CA LEU A 163 16.49 -3.35 -3.90
C LEU A 163 16.80 -4.83 -4.17
N THR A 164 16.15 -5.74 -3.46
CA THR A 164 16.35 -7.19 -3.58
C THR A 164 15.07 -7.81 -4.13
N VAL A 165 15.20 -8.67 -5.14
CA VAL A 165 14.09 -9.46 -5.69
C VAL A 165 14.31 -10.92 -5.36
N ILE A 166 13.31 -11.55 -4.74
CA ILE A 166 13.34 -12.92 -4.22
C ILE A 166 12.28 -13.72 -4.96
N ASP A 167 12.64 -14.88 -5.51
CA ASP A 167 11.74 -15.81 -6.17
C ASP A 167 10.93 -16.61 -5.13
N LEU A 168 9.59 -16.49 -5.15
CA LEU A 168 8.69 -17.11 -4.17
C LEU A 168 8.61 -18.64 -4.29
N ARG A 169 8.96 -19.20 -5.45
CA ARG A 169 8.95 -20.65 -5.67
C ARG A 169 10.17 -21.31 -5.04
N THR A 170 11.32 -20.64 -5.09
CA THR A 170 12.61 -21.18 -4.64
C THR A 170 13.09 -20.61 -3.30
N ASP A 171 12.51 -19.51 -2.84
CA ASP A 171 12.94 -18.75 -1.67
C ASP A 171 14.42 -18.32 -1.77
N GLN A 172 14.85 -18.00 -2.99
CA GLN A 172 16.21 -17.53 -3.31
C GLN A 172 16.17 -16.11 -3.85
N ILE A 173 17.24 -15.35 -3.58
CA ILE A 173 17.46 -14.05 -4.23
C ILE A 173 17.62 -14.30 -5.74
N ALA A 174 16.71 -13.72 -6.53
CA ALA A 174 16.73 -13.79 -7.98
C ALA A 174 17.72 -12.77 -8.56
N TRP A 175 17.76 -11.56 -7.98
CA TRP A 175 18.71 -10.50 -8.30
C TRP A 175 18.61 -9.34 -7.31
N GLU A 176 19.63 -8.49 -7.30
CA GLU A 176 19.69 -7.26 -6.52
C GLU A 176 20.05 -6.08 -7.42
N LEU A 177 19.59 -4.89 -7.03
CA LEU A 177 19.95 -3.62 -7.64
C LEU A 177 20.39 -2.65 -6.56
N LYS A 178 21.66 -2.24 -6.60
CA LYS A 178 22.21 -1.18 -5.76
C LYS A 178 21.85 0.18 -6.36
N LEU A 179 21.21 1.03 -5.58
CA LEU A 179 20.93 2.42 -5.91
C LEU A 179 21.90 3.37 -5.19
N ASP A 180 21.93 4.61 -5.64
CA ASP A 180 22.72 5.71 -5.07
C ASP A 180 22.12 6.25 -3.76
N GLU A 181 20.82 6.07 -3.55
CA GLU A 181 20.07 6.49 -2.35
C GLU A 181 19.25 5.35 -1.73
N GLY A 182 18.84 5.54 -0.47
CA GLY A 182 18.11 4.53 0.30
C GLY A 182 16.75 4.19 -0.30
N VAL A 183 16.40 2.91 -0.43
CA VAL A 183 15.15 2.47 -1.05
C VAL A 183 13.98 2.66 -0.09
N ARG A 184 13.01 3.50 -0.49
CA ARG A 184 11.79 3.85 0.26
C ARG A 184 10.57 3.19 -0.40
N PRO A 185 9.30 3.54 -0.07
CA PRO A 185 8.13 2.84 -0.64
C PRO A 185 8.18 2.72 -2.16
N MET A 186 7.65 1.61 -2.64
CA MET A 186 7.63 1.26 -4.05
C MET A 186 6.22 0.85 -4.47
N THR A 187 5.99 0.86 -5.77
CA THR A 187 4.83 0.23 -6.41
C THR A 187 5.25 -0.30 -7.78
N MET A 188 4.38 -1.05 -8.44
CA MET A 188 4.70 -1.76 -9.67
C MET A 188 3.69 -1.48 -10.77
N GLU A 189 4.18 -1.27 -11.98
CA GLU A 189 3.39 -1.33 -13.21
C GLU A 189 3.50 -2.74 -13.80
N VAL A 190 2.41 -3.22 -14.40
CA VAL A 190 2.33 -4.54 -15.02
C VAL A 190 2.42 -4.49 -16.54
N ASN A 191 2.88 -5.58 -17.12
CA ASN A 191 2.66 -5.92 -18.53
C ASN A 191 1.21 -6.39 -18.73
N ALA A 192 0.80 -6.53 -20.00
CA ALA A 192 -0.53 -7.04 -20.35
C ALA A 192 -0.80 -8.47 -19.84
N ASP A 193 0.24 -9.28 -19.62
CA ASP A 193 0.15 -10.63 -19.06
C ASP A 193 0.12 -10.66 -17.51
N GLY A 194 0.13 -9.48 -16.87
CA GLY A 194 0.13 -9.33 -15.41
C GLY A 194 1.52 -9.42 -14.77
N SER A 195 2.58 -9.73 -15.53
CA SER A 195 3.96 -9.74 -15.01
C SER A 195 4.45 -8.33 -14.68
N THR A 196 5.41 -8.22 -13.77
CA THR A 196 5.99 -6.91 -13.41
C THR A 196 6.75 -6.31 -14.58
N ARG A 197 6.39 -5.08 -14.97
CA ARG A 197 7.06 -4.32 -16.04
C ARG A 197 8.08 -3.35 -15.47
N ARG A 198 7.61 -2.43 -14.61
CA ARG A 198 8.44 -1.40 -13.96
C ARG A 198 8.18 -1.40 -12.46
N ILE A 199 9.23 -1.13 -11.69
CA ILE A 199 9.10 -0.76 -10.28
C ILE A 199 9.32 0.74 -10.19
N PHE A 200 8.36 1.45 -9.59
CA PHE A 200 8.52 2.85 -9.22
C PHE A 200 8.93 2.92 -7.76
N ALA A 201 10.14 3.41 -7.49
CA ALA A 201 10.72 3.41 -6.16
C ALA A 201 11.01 4.84 -5.68
N GLN A 202 10.42 5.23 -4.55
CA GLN A 202 10.86 6.44 -3.86
C GLN A 202 12.21 6.18 -3.21
N LEU A 203 13.01 7.23 -3.06
CA LEU A 203 14.35 7.15 -2.51
C LEU A 203 14.55 8.17 -1.38
N SER A 204 15.46 7.87 -0.45
CA SER A 204 15.92 8.87 0.50
C SER A 204 16.50 10.09 -0.22
N ASN A 205 16.37 11.26 0.39
CA ASN A 205 16.91 12.52 -0.14
C ASN A 205 16.38 12.93 -1.54
N PHE A 206 15.34 12.27 -2.06
CA PHE A 206 14.81 12.54 -3.40
C PHE A 206 13.29 12.72 -3.40
N ASN A 207 12.81 13.94 -3.70
CA ASN A 207 11.38 14.24 -3.81
C ASN A 207 10.86 13.79 -5.18
N GLY A 208 10.51 12.50 -5.28
CA GLY A 208 10.26 11.84 -6.56
C GLY A 208 10.39 10.33 -6.48
N PHE A 209 10.55 9.72 -7.64
CA PHE A 209 10.74 8.28 -7.76
C PHE A 209 11.72 7.93 -8.87
N ALA A 210 12.50 6.87 -8.63
CA ALA A 210 13.24 6.14 -9.66
C ALA A 210 12.30 5.17 -10.38
N VAL A 211 12.61 4.90 -11.63
CA VAL A 211 11.93 3.92 -12.49
C VAL A 211 12.92 2.81 -12.77
N VAL A 212 12.65 1.63 -12.24
CA VAL A 212 13.45 0.42 -12.48
C VAL A 212 12.72 -0.44 -13.50
N ASP A 213 13.38 -0.76 -14.60
CA ASP A 213 12.90 -1.76 -15.54
C ASP A 213 13.16 -3.15 -14.96
N PHE A 214 12.09 -3.93 -14.75
CA PHE A 214 12.16 -5.20 -14.04
C PHE A 214 12.95 -6.25 -14.83
N ALA A 215 12.77 -6.30 -16.15
CA ALA A 215 13.44 -7.28 -17.01
C ALA A 215 14.91 -6.92 -17.23
N ALA A 216 15.20 -5.63 -17.45
CA ALA A 216 16.56 -5.13 -17.64
C ALA A 216 17.34 -4.98 -16.31
N ARG A 217 16.68 -5.10 -15.16
CA ARG A 217 17.26 -5.07 -13.80
C ARG A 217 18.12 -3.83 -13.53
N ARG A 218 17.64 -2.68 -14.00
CA ARG A 218 18.35 -1.40 -13.84
C ARG A 218 17.38 -0.24 -13.73
N GLU A 219 17.83 0.80 -13.05
CA GLU A 219 17.18 2.11 -13.14
C GLU A 219 17.29 2.63 -14.59
N VAL A 220 16.16 3.07 -15.15
CA VAL A 220 16.06 3.57 -16.54
C VAL A 220 15.62 5.02 -16.61
N ALA A 221 15.03 5.56 -15.54
CA ALA A 221 14.65 6.96 -15.43
C ALA A 221 14.48 7.37 -13.97
N ARG A 222 14.43 8.68 -13.75
CA ARG A 222 14.13 9.28 -12.46
C ARG A 222 13.24 10.49 -12.66
N VAL A 223 12.12 10.56 -11.93
CA VAL A 223 11.12 11.63 -12.03
C VAL A 223 11.13 12.43 -10.75
N LYS A 224 11.54 13.70 -10.85
CA LYS A 224 11.46 14.67 -9.75
C LYS A 224 10.05 15.26 -9.70
N LEU A 225 9.45 15.32 -8.52
CA LEU A 225 8.18 16.04 -8.33
C LEU A 225 8.39 17.55 -8.46
N PRO A 226 7.36 18.31 -8.87
CA PRO A 226 7.38 19.77 -8.77
C PRO A 226 7.73 20.25 -7.36
N ASP A 227 8.47 21.36 -7.29
CA ASP A 227 8.92 21.95 -6.02
C ASP A 227 7.80 22.76 -5.32
N GLU A 228 6.70 23.09 -6.02
CA GLU A 228 5.58 23.92 -5.52
C GLU A 228 4.23 23.20 -5.43
N PRO A 229 3.34 23.54 -4.45
CA PRO A 229 3.49 24.57 -3.41
C PRO A 229 4.41 24.08 -2.29
N GLY A 230 5.67 24.54 -2.28
CA GLY A 230 6.72 24.04 -1.41
C GLY A 230 6.77 24.81 -0.10
N GLY A 231 7.33 24.20 0.94
CA GLY A 231 7.66 24.91 2.18
C GLY A 231 7.66 24.05 3.44
N PHE A 232 6.97 22.91 3.42
CA PHE A 232 6.77 22.12 4.64
C PHE A 232 7.98 21.27 5.05
N GLY A 233 8.69 20.65 4.09
CA GLY A 233 9.75 19.70 4.40
C GLY A 233 10.98 20.31 5.10
N VAL A 234 11.22 21.60 4.89
CA VAL A 234 12.28 22.35 5.59
C VAL A 234 11.88 22.65 7.04
N ILE A 235 10.62 23.02 7.26
CA ILE A 235 10.08 23.38 8.59
C ILE A 235 10.07 22.17 9.54
N GLU A 236 9.80 20.98 9.01
CA GLU A 236 9.65 19.76 9.81
C GLU A 236 10.92 18.94 9.98
N ARG A 237 12.06 19.41 9.43
CA ARG A 237 13.34 18.67 9.43
C ARG A 237 13.25 17.27 8.80
N ARG A 238 12.28 17.04 7.90
CA ARG A 238 12.08 15.77 7.18
C ARG A 238 12.72 15.81 5.80
N THR A 239 14.00 16.15 5.76
CA THR A 239 14.75 16.33 4.50
C THR A 239 15.22 15.01 3.90
N ASP A 240 15.33 13.95 4.70
CA ASP A 240 15.83 12.64 4.26
C ASP A 240 14.74 11.75 3.61
N ALA A 241 13.47 12.14 3.74
CA ALA A 241 12.31 11.41 3.29
C ALA A 241 11.23 12.32 2.67
N PRO A 242 11.54 13.11 1.63
CA PRO A 242 10.60 14.13 1.12
C PRO A 242 9.35 13.53 0.43
N SER A 243 9.37 12.25 0.06
CA SER A 243 8.23 11.51 -0.49
C SER A 243 8.15 10.12 0.17
N HIS A 244 6.95 9.67 0.55
CA HIS A 244 6.82 8.43 1.35
C HIS A 244 5.53 7.61 1.11
N GLY A 245 4.88 7.82 -0.02
CA GLY A 245 3.84 6.95 -0.55
C GLY A 245 3.76 7.05 -2.04
N ILE A 246 3.53 5.90 -2.65
CA ILE A 246 3.44 5.76 -4.08
C ILE A 246 2.51 4.58 -4.40
N GLY A 247 1.68 4.73 -5.42
CA GLY A 247 0.74 3.67 -5.81
C GLY A 247 0.23 3.83 -7.23
N VAL A 248 0.14 2.71 -7.95
CA VAL A 248 -0.55 2.62 -9.23
C VAL A 248 -2.04 2.38 -8.97
N ALA A 249 -2.90 3.17 -9.60
CA ALA A 249 -4.35 2.94 -9.53
C ALA A 249 -4.71 1.57 -10.13
N PRO A 250 -5.70 0.83 -9.60
CA PRO A 250 -6.05 -0.52 -10.06
C PRO A 250 -6.34 -0.66 -11.56
N ASP A 251 -6.80 0.41 -12.23
CA ASP A 251 -7.02 0.43 -13.68
C ASP A 251 -5.74 0.48 -14.52
N GLY A 252 -4.57 0.63 -13.87
CA GLY A 252 -3.26 0.68 -14.50
C GLY A 252 -2.96 1.97 -15.26
N LYS A 253 -3.80 3.01 -15.14
CA LYS A 253 -3.70 4.23 -15.97
C LYS A 253 -2.97 5.38 -15.29
N THR A 254 -2.89 5.37 -13.97
CA THR A 254 -2.29 6.48 -13.22
C THR A 254 -1.38 6.01 -12.09
N LEU A 255 -0.31 6.76 -11.87
CA LEU A 255 0.62 6.63 -10.76
C LEU A 255 0.46 7.84 -9.84
N TRP A 256 0.31 7.61 -8.54
CA TRP A 256 0.11 8.66 -7.53
C TRP A 256 1.28 8.65 -6.56
N VAL A 257 1.83 9.83 -6.28
CA VAL A 257 3.07 9.99 -5.51
C VAL A 257 2.91 11.11 -4.49
N THR A 258 3.02 10.78 -3.20
CA THR A 258 2.93 11.77 -2.12
C THR A 258 4.21 12.59 -2.03
N SER A 259 4.07 13.84 -1.59
CA SER A 259 5.18 14.73 -1.27
C SER A 259 4.91 15.36 0.08
N ILE A 260 5.81 15.13 1.03
CA ILE A 260 5.80 15.80 2.33
C ILE A 260 6.19 17.26 2.16
N THR A 261 7.15 17.56 1.27
CA THR A 261 7.63 18.93 1.02
C THR A 261 6.56 19.83 0.41
N ALA A 262 5.72 19.29 -0.47
CA ALA A 262 4.60 20.00 -1.09
C ALA A 262 3.26 19.82 -0.35
N ASN A 263 3.25 19.05 0.76
CA ASN A 263 2.05 18.63 1.49
C ASN A 263 0.90 18.20 0.56
N GLY A 264 1.16 17.20 -0.28
CA GLY A 264 0.16 16.78 -1.26
C GLY A 264 0.50 15.49 -2.00
N VAL A 265 -0.27 15.23 -3.04
CA VAL A 265 -0.06 14.08 -3.93
C VAL A 265 -0.10 14.52 -5.40
N PHE A 266 0.82 14.01 -6.19
CA PHE A 266 0.91 14.23 -7.63
C PHE A 266 0.41 13.01 -8.38
N ALA A 267 -0.35 13.23 -9.46
CA ALA A 267 -0.83 12.18 -10.35
C ALA A 267 -0.07 12.22 -11.67
N TYR A 268 0.35 11.06 -12.17
CA TYR A 268 1.05 10.88 -13.44
C TYR A 268 0.31 9.87 -14.32
N SER A 269 0.31 10.07 -15.63
CA SER A 269 -0.21 9.09 -16.58
C SER A 269 0.68 7.86 -16.66
N LEU A 270 0.09 6.71 -16.94
CA LEU A 270 0.81 5.52 -17.36
C LEU A 270 0.40 5.15 -18.80
N PRO A 271 1.36 4.73 -19.64
CA PRO A 271 2.77 4.49 -19.30
C PRO A 271 3.71 5.70 -19.38
N GLU A 272 3.28 6.86 -19.90
CA GLU A 272 4.16 7.97 -20.31
C GLU A 272 4.76 8.79 -19.15
N LEU A 273 4.26 8.63 -17.93
CA LEU A 273 4.68 9.41 -16.76
C LEU A 273 4.51 10.92 -16.96
N LYS A 274 3.45 11.35 -17.66
CA LYS A 274 3.11 12.78 -17.80
C LYS A 274 2.40 13.26 -16.55
N LEU A 275 2.82 14.38 -15.97
CA LEU A 275 2.14 15.00 -14.84
C LEU A 275 0.70 15.39 -15.26
N LEU A 276 -0.28 14.84 -14.55
CA LEU A 276 -1.70 15.12 -14.74
C LEU A 276 -2.20 16.23 -13.81
N GLY A 277 -1.61 16.33 -12.62
CA GLY A 277 -1.93 17.37 -11.66
C GLY A 277 -1.52 17.03 -10.25
N PHE A 278 -2.04 17.82 -9.31
CA PHE A 278 -1.68 17.81 -7.90
C PHE A 278 -2.92 18.05 -7.04
N VAL A 279 -2.94 17.42 -5.86
CA VAL A 279 -3.97 17.65 -4.84
C VAL A 279 -3.27 18.01 -3.53
N ALA A 280 -3.54 19.21 -3.02
CA ALA A 280 -3.10 19.64 -1.71
C ALA A 280 -3.80 18.84 -0.62
N LEU A 281 -3.06 18.51 0.43
CA LEU A 281 -3.58 17.79 1.60
C LEU A 281 -3.81 18.74 2.78
N PRO A 282 -4.57 18.32 3.79
CA PRO A 282 -4.88 19.16 4.95
C PRO A 282 -3.62 19.70 5.62
N GLU A 283 -3.71 20.92 6.11
CA GLU A 283 -2.67 21.53 6.94
C GLU A 283 -3.08 21.44 8.41
N LEU A 284 -2.13 21.14 9.28
CA LEU A 284 -2.30 21.31 10.71
C LEU A 284 -1.97 22.76 11.09
N ARG A 285 -2.96 23.47 11.65
CA ARG A 285 -2.80 24.87 12.07
C ARG A 285 -2.86 24.97 13.59
N LEU A 286 -1.75 25.40 14.19
CA LEU A 286 -1.64 25.66 15.63
C LEU A 286 -1.51 27.17 15.88
N PRO A 287 -2.18 27.73 16.91
CA PRO A 287 -2.07 29.15 17.24
C PRO A 287 -0.61 29.61 17.39
N GLY A 288 -0.26 30.70 16.71
CA GLY A 288 1.09 31.28 16.76
C GLY A 288 2.18 30.48 16.05
N ARG A 289 1.84 29.45 15.27
CA ARG A 289 2.79 28.68 14.46
C ARG A 289 2.43 28.74 12.98
N GLN A 290 3.46 28.58 12.13
CA GLN A 290 3.26 28.36 10.70
C GLN A 290 2.48 27.05 10.46
N PRO A 291 1.73 26.93 9.35
CA PRO A 291 1.10 25.68 8.97
C PRO A 291 2.10 24.51 8.94
N ILE A 292 1.64 23.36 9.42
CA ILE A 292 2.39 22.10 9.49
C ILE A 292 1.78 21.14 8.46
N SER A 293 2.61 20.34 7.79
CA SER A 293 2.18 19.35 6.80
C SER A 293 1.34 18.28 7.45
N ALA A 294 0.48 17.66 6.64
CA ALA A 294 -0.22 16.44 7.05
C ALA A 294 0.76 15.28 7.28
N VAL A 295 1.99 15.39 6.76
CA VAL A 295 2.97 14.31 6.63
C VAL A 295 2.34 13.12 5.89
N PRO A 296 2.03 13.30 4.59
CA PRO A 296 1.44 12.25 3.79
C PRO A 296 2.45 11.14 3.56
N ASN A 297 2.15 9.96 4.08
CA ASN A 297 2.97 8.78 3.90
C ASN A 297 2.34 7.89 2.85
N TRP A 298 1.62 6.83 3.21
CA TRP A 298 1.18 5.76 2.31
C TRP A 298 -0.14 6.05 1.60
N VAL A 299 -0.39 5.30 0.51
CA VAL A 299 -1.57 5.42 -0.32
C VAL A 299 -2.21 4.05 -0.61
N THR A 300 -3.53 4.02 -0.79
CA THR A 300 -4.28 2.87 -1.33
C THR A 300 -5.48 3.35 -2.14
N PHE A 301 -6.10 2.47 -2.93
CA PHE A 301 -7.22 2.82 -3.82
C PHE A 301 -8.45 1.96 -3.54
N THR A 302 -9.63 2.47 -3.86
CA THR A 302 -10.79 1.60 -4.09
C THR A 302 -10.56 0.77 -5.37
N PRO A 303 -11.13 -0.45 -5.46
CA PRO A 303 -10.88 -1.35 -6.60
C PRO A 303 -11.35 -0.79 -7.95
N ASP A 304 -12.33 0.11 -7.94
CA ASP A 304 -12.82 0.83 -9.13
C ASP A 304 -11.93 2.02 -9.54
N SER A 305 -10.79 2.21 -8.87
CA SER A 305 -9.85 3.33 -9.06
C SER A 305 -10.46 4.72 -8.82
N ARG A 306 -11.67 4.83 -8.26
CA ARG A 306 -12.37 6.12 -8.11
C ARG A 306 -11.85 6.95 -6.95
N LEU A 307 -11.50 6.31 -5.84
CA LEU A 307 -11.02 6.98 -4.64
C LEU A 307 -9.61 6.52 -4.30
N LEU A 308 -8.75 7.50 -4.03
CA LEU A 308 -7.44 7.35 -3.42
C LEU A 308 -7.53 7.72 -1.95
N TYR A 309 -6.95 6.90 -1.07
CA TYR A 309 -6.82 7.17 0.35
C TYR A 309 -5.36 7.36 0.73
N ILE A 310 -5.05 8.40 1.51
CA ILE A 310 -3.70 8.75 1.94
C ILE A 310 -3.65 8.88 3.46
N SER A 311 -2.72 8.17 4.11
CA SER A 311 -2.44 8.32 5.54
C SER A 311 -1.65 9.60 5.80
N ASN A 312 -2.13 10.45 6.70
CA ASN A 312 -1.49 11.72 7.09
C ASN A 312 -1.00 11.63 8.54
N ALA A 313 0.28 11.30 8.72
CA ALA A 313 0.83 10.96 10.04
C ALA A 313 0.72 12.08 11.08
N ALA A 314 1.06 13.32 10.70
CA ALA A 314 1.01 14.46 11.62
C ALA A 314 -0.42 14.97 11.84
N ALA A 315 -1.28 14.87 10.82
CA ALA A 315 -2.67 15.32 10.91
C ALA A 315 -3.61 14.29 11.55
N ARG A 316 -3.13 13.09 11.93
CA ARG A 316 -3.94 12.01 12.53
C ARG A 316 -5.21 11.74 11.73
N SER A 317 -5.05 11.70 10.41
CA SER A 317 -6.17 11.58 9.48
C SER A 317 -5.83 10.73 8.28
N VAL A 318 -6.86 10.31 7.57
CA VAL A 318 -6.77 9.78 6.21
C VAL A 318 -7.48 10.76 5.28
N SER A 319 -6.85 11.18 4.19
CA SER A 319 -7.52 11.95 3.13
C SER A 319 -8.09 11.01 2.07
N ALA A 320 -9.32 11.26 1.63
CA ALA A 320 -9.93 10.61 0.48
C ALA A 320 -9.96 11.59 -0.71
N ILE A 321 -9.54 11.15 -1.88
CA ILE A 321 -9.42 11.97 -3.10
C ILE A 321 -10.16 11.29 -4.24
N ASP A 322 -11.03 12.00 -4.96
CA ASP A 322 -11.58 11.52 -6.24
C ASP A 322 -10.51 11.65 -7.34
N THR A 323 -10.09 10.52 -7.88
CA THR A 323 -8.97 10.40 -8.81
C THR A 323 -9.24 11.03 -10.17
N ARG A 324 -10.51 11.16 -10.55
CA ARG A 324 -10.91 11.71 -11.86
C ARG A 324 -10.95 13.23 -11.84
N THR A 325 -11.38 13.79 -10.70
CA THR A 325 -11.54 15.24 -10.54
C THR A 325 -10.34 15.91 -9.88
N LEU A 326 -9.38 15.13 -9.34
CA LEU A 326 -8.23 15.61 -8.57
C LEU A 326 -8.66 16.48 -7.39
N LYS A 327 -9.68 16.04 -6.65
CA LYS A 327 -10.23 16.79 -5.51
C LYS A 327 -10.28 15.92 -4.26
N SER A 328 -9.87 16.52 -3.13
CA SER A 328 -10.16 15.96 -1.81
C SER A 328 -11.67 15.94 -1.59
N VAL A 329 -12.19 14.78 -1.18
CA VAL A 329 -13.63 14.57 -0.91
C VAL A 329 -13.91 14.33 0.57
N ALA A 330 -12.91 13.92 1.36
CA ALA A 330 -13.02 13.79 2.80
C ALA A 330 -11.66 13.86 3.49
N THR A 331 -11.67 14.28 4.76
CA THR A 331 -10.58 14.07 5.71
C THR A 331 -11.15 13.33 6.90
N ILE A 332 -10.75 12.07 7.07
CA ILE A 332 -11.26 11.15 8.07
C ILE A 332 -10.33 11.16 9.28
N PRO A 333 -10.78 11.58 10.47
CA PRO A 333 -9.98 11.47 11.69
C PRO A 333 -9.66 10.01 12.02
N VAL A 334 -8.41 9.73 12.37
CA VAL A 334 -7.94 8.41 12.81
C VAL A 334 -7.01 8.51 14.03
N GLY A 335 -6.28 7.44 14.35
CA GLY A 335 -5.42 7.38 15.53
C GLY A 335 -4.10 8.12 15.36
N GLU A 336 -3.17 7.83 16.27
CA GLU A 336 -1.84 8.46 16.31
C GLU A 336 -0.91 7.95 15.21
N VAL A 337 -0.30 8.87 14.46
CA VAL A 337 0.69 8.56 13.42
C VAL A 337 0.19 7.45 12.48
N PRO A 338 -0.91 7.68 11.74
CA PRO A 338 -1.36 6.73 10.74
C PRO A 338 -0.24 6.45 9.74
N LYS A 339 0.15 5.17 9.65
CA LYS A 339 1.16 4.67 8.74
C LYS A 339 0.54 3.87 7.60
N ARG A 340 0.68 2.55 7.59
CA ARG A 340 0.30 1.75 6.42
C ARG A 340 -1.20 1.78 6.27
N ILE A 341 -1.62 1.93 5.02
CA ILE A 341 -3.01 1.93 4.62
C ILE A 341 -3.17 0.92 3.48
N ASN A 342 -4.21 0.11 3.54
CA ASN A 342 -4.47 -0.90 2.51
C ASN A 342 -5.98 -1.13 2.35
N THR A 343 -6.39 -1.54 1.16
CA THR A 343 -7.80 -1.77 0.82
C THR A 343 -8.09 -3.27 0.78
N LEU A 344 -9.10 -3.68 1.53
CA LEU A 344 -9.69 -5.01 1.45
C LEU A 344 -10.97 -4.95 0.61
N VAL A 345 -11.09 -5.87 -0.34
CA VAL A 345 -12.33 -6.16 -1.08
C VAL A 345 -12.87 -7.48 -0.56
N LEU A 346 -14.07 -7.46 0.02
CA LEU A 346 -14.72 -8.66 0.52
C LEU A 346 -15.43 -9.38 -0.63
N PRO A 347 -15.31 -10.71 -0.71
CA PRO A 347 -15.94 -11.53 -1.75
C PRO A 347 -17.47 -11.51 -1.68
#